data_AF-A0A7W1QLU2-F1
#
_entry.id   AF-A0A7W1QLU2-F1
#
_cell.length_a   1.000
_cell.length_b   1.000
_cell.length_c   1.000
_cell.angle_alpha   90.00
_cell.angle_beta   90.00
_cell.angle_gamma   90.00
#
_symmetry.space_group_name_H-M   'P 1'
#
loop_
_entity.id
_entity.type
_entity.pdbx_description
1 polymer ?
#
loop_
_entity_poly.entity_id
_entity_poly.type
_entity_poly.pdbx_seq_one_letter_code
_entity_poly.pdbx_strand_id
1 'polypeptide(L)'
;ESPEAILAGAVSDYFDFLAARPNFVRLIEREALSGSRLPEGASLSAGQEALAAISAELGLDDAPSGEAAQLLLSIISLCWFPLIHARTVAPAVGVGLENGTLMEQRKRHVVALVLHGLRGSTALSTTSTEPSTHD
;
A
#
# COMPACT_ATOMS: atom_id res chain seq x y z
N GLU A 1 2.95 0.28 -21.14
CA GLU A 1 2.16 -0.72 -20.38
C GLU A 1 0.86 -0.06 -19.93
N SER A 2 -0.14 -0.80 -19.43
CA SER A 2 -1.33 -0.15 -18.86
C SER A 2 -1.02 0.40 -17.46
N PRO A 3 -1.72 1.44 -16.97
CA PRO A 3 -1.54 1.96 -15.61
C PRO A 3 -1.63 0.88 -14.53
N GLU A 4 -2.52 -0.11 -14.71
CA GLU A 4 -2.64 -1.25 -13.81
C GLU A 4 -1.42 -2.16 -13.83
N ALA A 5 -0.80 -2.38 -15.00
CA ALA A 5 0.41 -3.20 -15.10
C ALA A 5 1.59 -2.50 -14.42
N ILE A 6 1.71 -1.18 -14.60
CA ILE A 6 2.75 -0.36 -13.95
C ILE A 6 2.56 -0.38 -12.43
N LEU A 7 1.34 -0.15 -11.95
CA LEU A 7 1.03 -0.23 -10.52
C LEU A 7 1.30 -1.62 -9.94
N ALA A 8 0.93 -2.68 -10.66
CA ALA A 8 1.19 -4.05 -10.23
C ALA A 8 2.68 -4.34 -10.07
N GLY A 9 3.49 -3.89 -11.04
CA GLY A 9 4.95 -3.95 -10.97
C GLY A 9 5.49 -3.20 -9.76
N ALA A 10 5.09 -1.93 -9.59
CA ALA A 10 5.54 -1.10 -8.48
C ALA A 10 5.18 -1.68 -7.10
N VAL A 11 3.96 -2.22 -6.92
CA VAL A 11 3.56 -2.89 -5.67
C VAL A 11 4.37 -4.15 -5.43
N SER A 12 4.63 -4.95 -6.47
CA SER A 12 5.47 -6.16 -6.36
C SER A 12 6.91 -5.81 -5.97
N ASP A 13 7.50 -4.82 -6.62
CA ASP A 13 8.87 -4.38 -6.37
C ASP A 13 9.02 -3.79 -4.96
N TYR A 14 8.03 -3.01 -4.50
CA TYR A 14 8.01 -2.49 -3.14
C TYR A 14 7.89 -3.61 -2.10
N PHE A 15 7.03 -4.60 -2.35
CA PHE A 15 6.89 -5.77 -1.49
C PHE A 15 8.21 -6.53 -1.37
N ASP A 16 8.87 -6.79 -2.51
CA ASP A 16 10.15 -7.51 -2.56
C ASP A 16 11.28 -6.69 -1.91
N PHE A 17 11.29 -5.37 -2.09
CA PHE A 17 12.23 -4.47 -1.43
C PHE A 17 12.16 -4.57 0.09
N LEU A 18 10.96 -4.56 0.66
CA LEU A 18 10.74 -4.69 2.11
C LEU A 18 11.06 -6.10 2.60
N ALA A 19 10.65 -7.14 1.87
CA ALA A 19 10.92 -8.54 2.22
C ALA A 19 12.43 -8.82 2.26
N ALA A 20 13.22 -8.19 1.39
CA ALA A 20 14.68 -8.25 1.42
C ALA A 20 15.31 -7.47 2.59
N ARG A 21 14.57 -6.58 3.25
CA ARG A 21 15.06 -5.66 4.30
C ARG A 21 14.18 -5.67 5.56
N PRO A 22 13.91 -6.82 6.19
CA PRO A 22 12.99 -6.90 7.32
C PRO A 22 13.44 -6.10 8.55
N ASN A 23 14.75 -5.86 8.71
CA ASN A 23 15.27 -5.04 9.80
C ASN A 23 14.97 -3.55 9.65
N PHE A 24 14.88 -3.03 8.41
CA PHE A 24 14.50 -1.64 8.17
C PHE A 24 13.12 -1.35 8.76
N VAL A 25 12.17 -2.22 8.45
CA VAL A 25 10.80 -2.24 8.96
C VAL A 25 10.75 -2.32 10.49
N ARG A 26 11.53 -3.22 11.11
CA ARG A 26 11.57 -3.37 12.57
C ARG A 26 12.12 -2.15 13.29
N LEU A 27 13.09 -1.45 12.69
CA LEU A 27 13.65 -0.24 13.26
C LEU A 27 12.63 0.89 13.29
N ILE A 28 11.85 1.04 12.22
CA ILE A 28 10.77 2.04 12.16
C ILE A 28 9.70 1.75 13.21
N GLU A 29 9.24 0.50 13.33
CA GLU A 29 8.26 0.12 14.36
C GLU A 29 8.78 0.39 15.78
N ARG A 30 10.06 0.09 16.03
CA ARG A 30 10.67 0.37 17.33
C ARG A 30 10.66 1.86 17.65
N GLU A 31 10.94 2.70 16.66
CA GLU A 31 10.91 4.16 16.81
C GLU A 31 9.48 4.69 17.00
N ALA A 32 8.50 4.09 16.33
CA ALA A 32 7.09 4.43 16.53
C ALA A 32 6.63 4.13 17.97
N LEU A 33 7.13 3.03 18.56
CA LEU A 33 6.83 2.65 19.94
C LEU A 33 7.47 3.58 20.99
N SER A 34 8.56 4.29 20.67
CA SER A 34 9.17 5.25 21.59
C SER A 34 8.48 6.61 21.60
N GLY A 35 7.47 6.83 20.73
CA GLY A 35 6.80 8.11 20.57
C GLY A 35 7.69 9.20 19.95
N SER A 36 8.84 8.79 19.43
CA SER A 36 9.76 9.68 18.73
C SER A 36 9.17 10.14 17.41
N ARG A 37 9.57 11.33 16.98
CA ARG A 37 9.31 11.79 15.61
C ARG A 37 10.42 11.29 14.69
N LEU A 38 10.12 11.21 13.41
CA LEU A 38 11.17 11.06 12.40
C LEU A 38 12.24 12.14 12.64
N PRO A 39 13.53 11.79 12.56
CA PRO A 39 14.61 12.76 12.72
C PRO A 39 14.44 13.93 11.75
N GLU A 40 14.73 15.16 12.21
CA GLU A 40 14.84 16.31 11.31
C GLU A 40 15.89 15.98 10.22
N GLY A 41 15.49 16.10 8.95
CA GLY A 41 16.34 15.76 7.81
C GLY A 41 16.21 14.32 7.30
N ALA A 42 15.35 13.48 7.88
CA ALA A 42 14.95 12.23 7.24
C ALA A 42 14.28 12.53 5.90
N SER A 43 14.92 12.11 4.80
CA SER A 43 14.41 12.40 3.45
C SER A 43 13.15 11.57 3.17
N LEU A 44 12.00 12.25 3.14
CA LEU A 44 10.72 11.69 2.71
C LEU A 44 10.55 11.71 1.17
N SER A 45 11.61 12.08 0.43
CA SER A 45 11.59 12.21 -1.03
C SER A 45 11.03 10.99 -1.74
N ALA A 46 11.50 9.78 -1.38
CA ALA A 46 11.00 8.55 -1.98
C ALA A 46 9.49 8.33 -1.78
N GLY A 47 8.94 8.71 -0.62
CA GLY A 47 7.51 8.65 -0.36
C GLY A 47 6.72 9.69 -1.15
N GLN A 48 7.28 10.90 -1.28
CA GLN A 48 6.69 11.98 -2.08
C GLN A 48 6.72 11.68 -3.58
N GLU A 49 7.81 11.09 -4.07
CA GLU A 49 7.96 10.63 -5.46
C GLU A 49 6.98 9.50 -5.77
N ALA A 50 6.82 8.54 -4.86
CA ALA A 50 5.82 7.48 -5.01
C ALA A 50 4.39 8.03 -5.05
N LEU A 51 4.07 9.02 -4.20
CA LEU A 51 2.76 9.68 -4.20
C LEU A 51 2.50 10.40 -5.53
N ALA A 52 3.46 11.19 -6.01
CA ALA A 52 3.36 11.89 -7.27
C ALA A 52 3.21 10.93 -8.46
N ALA A 53 3.94 9.81 -8.46
CA ALA A 53 3.84 8.80 -9.51
C ALA A 53 2.46 8.12 -9.52
N ILE A 54 1.92 7.76 -8.35
CA ILE A 54 0.57 7.18 -8.23
C ILE A 54 -0.48 8.16 -8.77
N SER A 55 -0.39 9.43 -8.39
CA SER A 55 -1.31 10.46 -8.87
C SER A 55 -1.25 10.62 -10.38
N ALA A 56 -0.04 10.76 -10.94
CA ALA A 56 0.15 10.97 -12.37
C ALA A 56 -0.31 9.77 -13.23
N GLU A 57 0.00 8.54 -12.80
CA GLU A 57 -0.30 7.33 -13.57
C GLU A 57 -1.78 6.95 -13.51
N LEU A 58 -2.45 7.23 -12.38
CA LEU A 58 -3.83 6.82 -12.12
C LEU A 58 -4.86 7.95 -12.22
N GLY A 59 -4.41 9.20 -12.35
CA GLY A 59 -5.28 10.39 -12.35
C GLY A 59 -5.98 10.64 -11.02
N LEU A 60 -5.34 10.28 -9.89
CA LEU A 60 -5.89 10.41 -8.54
C LEU A 60 -5.45 11.73 -7.87
N ASP A 61 -6.31 12.27 -7.00
CA ASP A 61 -6.00 13.44 -6.17
C ASP A 61 -4.83 13.15 -5.19
N ASP A 62 -3.80 13.99 -5.24
CA ASP A 62 -2.57 13.89 -4.44
C ASP A 62 -2.56 14.79 -3.21
N ALA A 63 -3.66 15.49 -2.92
CA ALA A 63 -3.81 16.22 -1.67
C ALA A 63 -3.51 15.33 -0.45
N PRO A 64 -3.12 15.88 0.71
CA PRO A 64 -2.74 15.07 1.90
C PRO A 64 -3.81 14.07 2.37
N SER A 65 -5.08 14.35 2.08
CA SER A 65 -6.22 13.46 2.35
C SER A 65 -6.85 12.87 1.07
N GLY A 66 -6.20 13.05 -0.07
CA GLY A 66 -6.65 12.59 -1.38
C GLY A 66 -6.47 11.09 -1.57
N GLU A 67 -7.12 10.57 -2.61
CA GLU A 67 -7.15 9.14 -2.91
C GLU A 67 -5.77 8.54 -3.19
N ALA A 68 -4.86 9.29 -3.84
CA ALA A 68 -3.49 8.82 -4.08
C ALA A 68 -2.73 8.60 -2.76
N ALA A 69 -2.91 9.50 -1.78
CA ALA A 69 -2.30 9.40 -0.47
C ALA A 69 -2.86 8.21 0.33
N GLN A 70 -4.18 8.00 0.32
CA GLN A 70 -4.81 6.85 0.97
C GLN A 70 -4.40 5.53 0.33
N LEU A 71 -4.29 5.49 -1.00
CA LEU A 71 -3.81 4.32 -1.73
C LEU A 71 -2.36 3.98 -1.37
N LEU A 72 -1.48 4.98 -1.33
CA LEU A 72 -0.08 4.79 -0.93
C LEU A 72 0.01 4.23 0.50
N LEU A 73 -0.73 4.79 1.46
CA LEU A 73 -0.75 4.30 2.84
C LEU A 73 -1.30 2.87 2.95
N SER A 74 -2.29 2.53 2.13
CA SER A 74 -2.84 1.17 2.05
C SER A 74 -1.81 0.18 1.51
N ILE A 75 -1.11 0.52 0.42
CA ILE A 75 -0.04 -0.30 -0.16
C ILE A 75 1.06 -0.52 0.88
N ILE A 76 1.52 0.55 1.52
CA ILE A 76 2.52 0.50 2.60
C ILE A 76 2.07 -0.50 3.67
N SER A 77 0.88 -0.30 4.24
CA SER A 77 0.35 -1.14 5.31
C SER A 77 0.24 -2.62 4.92
N LEU A 78 -0.27 -2.91 3.71
CA LEU A 78 -0.49 -4.26 3.21
C LEU A 78 0.82 -5.04 3.02
N CYS A 79 1.89 -4.35 2.60
CA CYS A 79 3.23 -4.92 2.42
C CYS A 79 4.00 -5.01 3.74
N TRP A 80 3.76 -4.11 4.69
CA TRP A 80 4.44 -4.08 5.99
C TRP A 80 3.95 -5.18 6.93
N PHE A 81 2.64 -5.45 6.93
CA PHE A 81 1.98 -6.41 7.80
C PHE A 81 2.70 -7.77 7.92
N PRO A 82 3.05 -8.48 6.83
CA PRO A 82 3.73 -9.77 6.93
C PRO A 82 5.08 -9.71 7.66
N LEU A 83 5.78 -8.58 7.64
CA LEU A 83 7.12 -8.46 8.25
C LEU A 83 7.09 -8.28 9.76
N ILE A 84 6.01 -7.68 10.28
CA ILE A 84 5.81 -7.43 11.70
C ILE A 84 4.96 -8.53 12.34
N HIS A 85 3.94 -9.00 11.62
CA HIS A 85 2.89 -9.85 12.18
C HIS A 85 2.93 -11.32 11.76
N ALA A 86 3.93 -11.76 10.99
CA ALA A 86 4.10 -13.18 10.64
C ALA A 86 4.15 -14.12 11.84
N ARG A 87 4.61 -13.64 13.01
CA ARG A 87 4.74 -14.43 14.25
C ARG A 87 3.79 -14.02 15.36
N THR A 88 2.88 -13.09 15.11
CA THR A 88 1.96 -12.55 16.13
C THR A 88 0.52 -12.65 15.66
N VAL A 89 0.02 -11.63 14.95
CA VAL A 89 -1.39 -11.56 14.55
C VAL A 89 -1.74 -12.66 13.55
N ALA A 90 -0.90 -12.92 12.55
CA ALA A 90 -1.18 -13.92 11.52
C ALA A 90 -1.44 -15.32 12.10
N PRO A 91 -0.54 -15.92 12.91
CA PRO A 91 -0.80 -17.22 13.50
C PRO A 91 -1.96 -17.21 14.51
N ALA A 92 -2.19 -16.09 15.21
CA ALA A 92 -3.32 -15.95 16.12
C ALA A 92 -4.69 -16.06 15.42
N VAL A 93 -4.76 -15.73 14.12
CA VAL A 93 -5.95 -15.90 13.28
C VAL A 93 -5.88 -17.12 12.35
N GLY A 94 -4.91 -18.03 12.57
CA GLY A 94 -4.75 -19.26 11.79
C GLY A 94 -4.12 -19.09 10.41
N VAL A 95 -3.45 -17.97 10.14
CA VAL A 95 -2.79 -17.68 8.86
C VAL A 95 -1.27 -17.82 8.99
N GLY A 96 -0.64 -18.56 8.07
CA GLY A 96 0.82 -18.70 8.01
C GLY A 96 1.47 -17.69 7.07
N LEU A 97 2.61 -17.12 7.46
CA LEU A 97 3.42 -16.19 6.64
C LEU A 97 4.94 -16.45 6.74
N GLU A 98 5.34 -17.61 7.27
CA GLU A 98 6.72 -17.83 7.75
C GLU A 98 7.70 -18.42 6.73
N ASN A 99 7.23 -18.75 5.52
CA ASN A 99 8.08 -19.30 4.46
C ASN A 99 7.91 -18.56 3.14
N GLY A 100 8.89 -18.73 2.24
CA GLY A 100 8.93 -18.02 0.95
C GLY A 100 7.70 -18.27 0.07
N THR A 101 7.15 -19.48 0.07
CA THR A 101 5.94 -19.81 -0.72
C THR A 101 4.71 -19.05 -0.24
N LEU A 102 4.52 -18.94 1.08
CA LEU A 102 3.42 -18.18 1.68
C LEU A 102 3.61 -16.67 1.46
N MET A 103 4.86 -16.20 1.48
CA MET A 103 5.19 -14.81 1.19
C MET A 103 4.86 -14.45 -0.28
N GLU A 104 5.19 -15.31 -1.23
CA GLU A 104 4.83 -15.13 -2.64
C GLU A 104 3.31 -15.20 -2.88
N GLN A 105 2.59 -16.04 -2.14
CA GLN A 105 1.12 -16.03 -2.15
C GLN A 105 0.57 -14.70 -1.63
N ARG A 106 1.14 -14.17 -0.53
CA ARG A 106 0.77 -12.87 0.02
C ARG A 106 1.03 -11.74 -0.97
N LYS A 107 2.20 -11.72 -1.63
CA LYS A 107 2.53 -10.72 -2.67
C LYS A 107 1.49 -10.69 -3.78
N ARG A 108 1.18 -11.85 -4.37
CA ARG A 108 0.14 -11.97 -5.41
C ARG A 108 -1.23 -11.50 -4.92
N HIS A 109 -1.59 -11.83 -3.68
CA HIS A 109 -2.85 -11.37 -3.09
C HIS A 109 -2.88 -9.84 -2.91
N VAL A 110 -1.80 -9.22 -2.42
CA VAL A 110 -1.72 -7.76 -2.26
C VAL A 110 -1.84 -7.04 -3.60
N VAL A 111 -1.09 -7.48 -4.62
CA VAL A 111 -1.20 -6.92 -5.98
C VAL A 111 -2.63 -7.03 -6.49
N ALA A 112 -3.24 -8.22 -6.39
CA ALA A 112 -4.63 -8.40 -6.81
C ALA A 112 -5.58 -7.48 -6.05
N LEU A 113 -5.45 -7.36 -4.72
CA LEU A 113 -6.32 -6.54 -3.89
C LEU A 113 -6.25 -5.06 -4.29
N VAL A 114 -5.04 -4.53 -4.52
CA VAL A 114 -4.84 -3.14 -4.97
C VAL A 114 -5.51 -2.88 -6.31
N LEU A 115 -5.31 -3.77 -7.29
CA LEU A 115 -5.89 -3.63 -8.63
C LEU A 115 -7.42 -3.71 -8.62
N HIS A 116 -8.00 -4.63 -7.84
CA HIS A 116 -9.46 -4.73 -7.75
C HIS A 116 -10.06 -3.56 -6.96
N GLY A 117 -9.39 -3.08 -5.91
CA GLY A 117 -9.79 -1.91 -5.16
C GLY A 117 -9.89 -0.67 -6.06
N LEU A 118 -8.87 -0.43 -6.88
CA LEU A 118 -8.84 0.70 -7.82
C LEU A 118 -10.02 0.66 -8.81
N ARG A 119 -10.30 -0.50 -9.40
CA ARG A 119 -11.46 -0.69 -10.29
C ARG A 119 -12.78 -0.45 -9.57
N GLY A 120 -12.91 -0.94 -8.35
CA GLY A 120 -14.09 -0.72 -7.51
C GLY A 120 -14.34 0.76 -7.22
N SER A 121 -13.30 1.52 -6.88
CA SER A 121 -13.39 2.96 -6.64
C SER A 121 -13.83 3.72 -7.90
N THR A 122 -13.29 3.40 -9.07
CA THR A 122 -13.74 4.04 -10.33
C THR A 122 -15.22 3.78 -10.62
N ALA A 123 -15.72 2.58 -10.34
CA ALA A 123 -17.13 2.24 -10.54
C ALA A 123 -18.05 3.04 -9.60
N LEU A 124 -17.68 3.18 -8.32
CA LEU A 124 -18.42 3.96 -7.33
C LEU A 124 -18.50 5.45 -7.66
N SER A 125 -17.44 6.03 -8.24
CA SER A 125 -17.46 7.42 -8.69
C SER A 125 -18.43 7.64 -9.87
N THR A 126 -18.57 6.68 -10.78
CA THR A 126 -19.46 6.79 -11.95
C THR A 126 -20.95 6.67 -11.62
N THR A 127 -21.33 5.90 -10.60
CA THR A 127 -22.74 5.74 -10.20
C THR A 127 -23.27 6.92 -9.37
N SER A 128 -22.39 7.72 -8.77
CA SER A 128 -22.82 8.86 -7.94
C SER A 128 -23.18 10.13 -8.73
N THR A 129 -23.10 10.10 -10.07
CA THR A 129 -23.31 11.27 -10.95
C THR A 129 -24.64 11.27 -11.72
N GLU A 130 -25.62 10.44 -11.37
CA GLU A 130 -26.98 10.61 -11.91
C GLU A 130 -27.71 11.75 -11.16
N PRO A 131 -28.09 12.85 -11.83
CA PRO A 131 -28.87 13.89 -11.19
C PRO A 131 -30.29 13.37 -11.03
N SER A 132 -30.75 13.28 -9.78
CA SER A 132 -32.16 13.09 -9.46
C SER A 132 -32.97 14.27 -10.01
N THR A 133 -33.43 14.17 -11.26
CA THR A 133 -34.51 15.01 -11.78
C THR A 133 -35.80 14.51 -11.16
N HIS A 134 -36.18 15.11 -10.04
CA HIS A 134 -37.56 15.05 -9.57
C HIS A 134 -38.26 16.34 -10.01
N ASP A 135 -39.12 16.19 -11.01
CA ASP A 135 -40.28 17.06 -11.24
C ASP A 135 -41.33 16.86 -10.12
#